data_AF-A0A143PS79-F1
#
_entry.id   AF-A0A143PS79-F1
#
_cell.length_a   1.000
_cell.length_b   1.000
_cell.length_c   1.000
_cell.angle_alpha   90.00
_cell.angle_beta   90.00
_cell.angle_gamma   90.00
#
_symmetry.space_group_name_H-M   'P 1'
#
loop_
_entity.id
_entity.type
_entity.pdbx_description
1 polymer ?
#
loop_
_entity_poly.entity_id
_entity_poly.type
_entity_poly.pdbx_seq_one_letter_code
_entity_poly.pdbx_strand_id
1 'polypeptide(L)'
;MTRARLWGYFAGTAAVAALFGFLFGWYQAYPAQHSRDRALLRLRLSEARSRTLDTRIALLRRNYGDARQHVQEAIRLLDVFKASGQQQLPDTESAKVDQAQQLLKDTLGLAPNATAAAPSGARPEDQAEAKALNAANLLGEVYRATPEP
;
A
#
# COMPACT_ATOMS: atom_id res chain seq x y z
N MET A 1 59.01 7.51 -28.52
CA MET A 1 57.53 7.51 -28.42
C MET A 1 57.09 8.85 -27.85
N THR A 2 56.30 9.63 -28.59
CA THR A 2 55.98 11.03 -28.26
C THR A 2 54.95 11.13 -27.13
N ARG A 3 55.21 12.03 -26.16
CA ARG A 3 54.36 12.27 -24.96
C ARG A 3 52.88 12.47 -25.30
N ALA A 4 52.56 12.98 -26.48
CA ALA A 4 51.20 13.16 -26.97
C ALA A 4 50.39 11.84 -27.10
N ARG A 5 51.03 10.74 -27.49
CA ARG A 5 50.38 9.42 -27.56
C ARG A 5 50.04 8.88 -26.18
N LEU A 6 50.94 9.05 -25.21
CA LEU A 6 50.73 8.65 -23.81
C LEU A 6 49.56 9.39 -23.18
N TRP A 7 49.46 10.70 -23.38
CA TRP A 7 48.31 11.51 -22.92
C TRP A 7 46.99 11.10 -23.58
N GLY A 8 47.00 10.74 -24.87
CA GLY A 8 45.82 10.19 -25.55
C GLY A 8 45.32 8.87 -24.95
N TYR A 9 46.23 7.97 -24.56
CA TYR A 9 45.87 6.72 -23.88
C TYR A 9 45.32 6.94 -22.47
N PHE A 10 45.88 7.87 -21.69
CA PHE A 10 45.35 8.23 -20.37
C PHE A 10 43.97 8.90 -20.44
N ALA A 11 43.76 9.79 -21.41
CA ALA A 11 42.45 10.42 -21.62
C ALA A 11 41.40 9.38 -22.07
N GLY A 12 41.77 8.46 -22.96
CA GLY A 12 40.88 7.39 -23.42
C GLY A 12 40.50 6.41 -22.31
N THR A 13 41.47 6.00 -21.48
CA THR A 13 41.19 5.09 -20.35
C THR A 13 40.38 5.75 -19.24
N ALA A 14 40.59 7.03 -18.95
CA ALA A 14 39.78 7.78 -18.00
C ALA A 14 38.32 7.92 -18.48
N ALA A 15 38.11 8.19 -19.78
CA ALA A 15 36.77 8.26 -20.36
C ALA A 15 36.04 6.91 -20.29
N VAL A 16 36.73 5.80 -20.59
CA VAL A 16 36.15 4.45 -20.49
C VAL A 16 35.83 4.11 -19.03
N ALA A 17 36.73 4.40 -18.08
CA ALA A 17 36.48 4.16 -16.66
C ALA A 17 35.29 4.98 -16.13
N ALA A 18 35.14 6.24 -16.55
CA ALA A 18 33.99 7.07 -16.21
C ALA A 18 32.68 6.52 -16.80
N LEU A 19 32.71 6.03 -18.03
CA LEU A 19 31.55 5.44 -18.69
C LEU A 19 31.14 4.12 -18.04
N PHE A 20 32.11 3.28 -17.66
CA PHE A 20 31.87 2.06 -16.88
C PHE A 20 31.35 2.37 -15.47
N GLY A 21 31.92 3.37 -14.78
CA GLY A 21 31.42 3.81 -13.48
C GLY A 21 29.99 4.36 -13.55
N PHE A 22 29.66 5.09 -14.62
CA PHE A 22 28.31 5.56 -14.89
C PHE A 22 27.37 4.39 -15.20
N LEU A 23 27.74 3.46 -16.08
CA LEU A 23 26.92 2.28 -16.40
C LEU A 23 26.71 1.37 -15.18
N PHE A 24 27.78 1.03 -14.44
CA PHE A 24 27.68 0.17 -13.25
C PHE A 24 26.96 0.86 -12.09
N GLY A 25 27.21 2.16 -11.88
CA GLY A 25 26.52 2.95 -10.86
C GLY A 25 25.02 3.04 -11.14
N TRP A 26 24.64 3.22 -12.41
CA TRP A 26 23.23 3.23 -12.82
C TRP A 26 22.60 1.83 -12.73
N TYR A 27 23.34 0.77 -13.09
CA TYR A 27 22.87 -0.62 -13.02
C TYR A 27 22.71 -1.12 -11.58
N GLN A 28 23.52 -0.65 -10.63
CA GLN A 28 23.35 -0.95 -9.20
C GLN A 28 22.30 -0.08 -8.49
N ALA A 29 22.08 1.16 -8.95
CA ALA A 29 21.05 2.04 -8.39
C ALA A 29 19.62 1.58 -8.77
N TYR A 30 19.44 1.03 -9.97
CA TYR A 30 18.14 0.58 -10.47
C TYR A 30 17.42 -0.48 -9.60
N PRO A 31 18.08 -1.58 -9.17
CA PRO A 31 17.43 -2.60 -8.32
C PRO A 31 17.15 -2.11 -6.89
N ALA A 32 17.96 -1.19 -6.35
CA ALA A 32 17.78 -0.66 -5.00
C ALA A 32 16.55 0.25 -4.87
N GLN A 33 16.13 0.90 -5.96
CA GLN A 33 14.96 1.76 -5.99
C GLN A 33 13.67 0.92 -6.04
N HIS A 34 13.66 -0.15 -6.83
CA HIS A 34 12.52 -1.06 -6.97
C HIS A 34 12.26 -1.90 -5.70
N SER A 35 13.28 -2.20 -4.90
CA SER A 35 13.09 -2.88 -3.61
C SER A 35 12.53 -1.94 -2.54
N ARG A 36 12.95 -0.66 -2.53
CA ARG A 36 12.40 0.36 -1.64
C ARG A 36 10.93 0.65 -1.93
N ASP A 37 10.56 0.81 -3.20
CA ASP A 37 9.18 1.08 -3.60
C ASP A 37 8.27 -0.09 -3.21
N ARG A 38 8.73 -1.35 -3.41
CA ARG A 38 8.01 -2.55 -2.98
C ARG A 38 7.87 -2.66 -1.45
N ALA A 39 8.91 -2.31 -0.69
CA ALA A 39 8.84 -2.29 0.77
C ALA A 39 7.85 -1.23 1.28
N LEU A 40 7.84 -0.04 0.68
CA LEU A 40 6.88 1.02 1.01
C LEU A 40 5.43 0.63 0.65
N LEU A 41 5.25 -0.05 -0.49
CA LEU A 41 3.95 -0.56 -0.93
C LEU A 41 3.39 -1.57 0.09
N ARG A 42 4.20 -2.55 0.51
CA ARG A 42 3.84 -3.51 1.56
C ARG A 42 3.51 -2.83 2.89
N LEU A 43 4.32 -1.85 3.30
CA LEU A 43 4.12 -1.13 4.56
C LEU A 43 2.76 -0.39 4.57
N ARG A 44 2.43 0.32 3.49
CA ARG A 44 1.14 1.03 3.37
C ARG A 44 -0.05 0.09 3.35
N LEU A 45 0.04 -1.05 2.66
CA LEU A 45 -1.00 -2.08 2.70
C LEU A 45 -1.18 -2.66 4.10
N SER A 46 -0.08 -2.92 4.81
CA SER A 46 -0.11 -3.45 6.17
C SER A 46 -0.76 -2.46 7.15
N GLU A 47 -0.48 -1.16 6.99
CA GLU A 47 -1.06 -0.10 7.80
C GLU A 47 -2.57 0.06 7.54
N ALA A 48 -2.98 0.10 6.27
CA ALA A 48 -4.39 0.14 5.89
C ALA A 48 -5.17 -1.08 6.42
N ARG A 49 -4.57 -2.27 6.34
CA ARG A 49 -5.12 -3.50 6.91
C ARG A 49 -5.24 -3.42 8.43
N SER A 50 -4.22 -2.91 9.13
CA SER A 50 -4.25 -2.72 10.59
C SER A 50 -5.41 -1.82 11.00
N ARG A 51 -5.59 -0.66 10.35
CA ARG A 51 -6.69 0.27 10.63
C ARG A 51 -8.07 -0.35 10.37
N THR A 52 -8.17 -1.22 9.36
CA THR A 52 -9.39 -1.97 9.07
C THR A 52 -9.70 -2.99 10.18
N LEU A 53 -8.68 -3.62 10.77
CA LEU A 53 -8.86 -4.50 11.93
C LEU A 53 -9.22 -3.72 13.19
N ASP A 54 -8.61 -2.55 13.41
CA ASP A 54 -8.96 -1.65 14.52
C ASP A 54 -10.43 -1.21 14.45
N THR A 55 -10.92 -0.91 13.24
CA THR A 55 -12.34 -0.66 12.98
C THR A 55 -13.20 -1.80 13.51
N ARG A 56 -12.85 -3.05 13.16
CA ARG A 56 -13.61 -4.23 13.57
C ARG A 56 -13.63 -4.36 15.10
N ILE A 57 -12.48 -4.17 15.75
CA ILE A 57 -12.38 -4.23 17.21
C ILE A 57 -13.25 -3.14 17.85
N ALA A 58 -13.25 -1.93 17.30
CA ALA A 58 -14.07 -0.84 17.79
C ALA A 58 -15.58 -1.13 17.61
N LEU A 59 -15.99 -1.73 16.47
CA LEU A 59 -17.36 -2.19 16.26
C LEU A 59 -17.79 -3.26 17.28
N LEU A 60 -16.94 -4.26 17.52
CA LEU A 60 -17.19 -5.31 18.53
C LEU A 60 -17.31 -4.74 19.95
N ARG A 61 -16.56 -3.68 20.25
CA ARG A 61 -16.63 -2.94 21.52
C ARG A 61 -17.78 -1.92 21.58
N ARG A 62 -18.58 -1.81 20.52
CA ARG A 62 -19.64 -0.80 20.37
C ARG A 62 -19.15 0.65 20.52
N ASN A 63 -17.87 0.88 20.22
CA ASN A 63 -17.27 2.20 20.20
C ASN A 63 -17.33 2.75 18.76
N TYR A 64 -18.52 3.20 18.38
CA TYR A 64 -18.78 3.63 17.00
C TYR A 64 -18.05 4.93 16.60
N GLY A 65 -17.66 5.75 17.60
CA GLY A 65 -16.84 6.94 17.37
C GLY A 65 -15.45 6.54 16.83
N ASP A 66 -14.75 5.69 17.57
CA ASP A 66 -13.44 5.19 17.17
C ASP A 66 -13.53 4.34 15.90
N ALA A 67 -14.57 3.51 15.76
CA ALA A 67 -14.77 2.70 14.56
C ALA A 67 -14.83 3.56 13.30
N ARG A 68 -15.58 4.67 13.33
CA ARG A 68 -15.65 5.59 12.19
C ARG A 68 -14.34 6.28 11.90
N GLN A 69 -13.63 6.73 12.94
CA GLN A 69 -12.33 7.35 12.77
C GLN A 69 -11.35 6.37 12.12
N HIS A 70 -11.33 5.11 12.57
CA HIS A 70 -10.49 4.06 12.00
C HIS A 70 -10.87 3.72 10.55
N VAL A 71 -12.16 3.71 10.20
CA VAL A 71 -12.61 3.52 8.81
C VAL A 71 -12.16 4.67 7.93
N GLN A 72 -12.34 5.91 8.38
CA GLN A 72 -11.93 7.10 7.63
C GLN A 72 -10.41 7.10 7.39
N GLU A 73 -9.63 6.75 8.41
CA GLU A 73 -8.18 6.64 8.29
C GLU A 73 -7.77 5.51 7.34
N ALA A 74 -8.43 4.35 7.42
CA ALA A 74 -8.19 3.24 6.49
C ALA A 74 -8.49 3.63 5.04
N ILE A 75 -9.63 4.32 4.79
CA ILE A 75 -9.98 4.83 3.46
C ILE A 75 -8.93 5.82 2.97
N ARG A 76 -8.50 6.76 3.83
CA ARG A 76 -7.47 7.75 3.49
C ARG A 76 -6.15 7.10 3.10
N LEU A 77 -5.70 6.09 3.86
CA LEU A 77 -4.49 5.33 3.56
C LEU A 77 -4.62 4.60 2.22
N LEU A 78 -5.79 4.04 1.92
CA LEU A 78 -6.06 3.41 0.62
C LEU A 78 -6.09 4.43 -0.51
N ASP A 79 -6.63 5.63 -0.34
CA ASP A 79 -6.60 6.67 -1.38
C ASP A 79 -5.16 7.11 -1.70
N VAL A 80 -4.32 7.30 -0.67
CA VAL A 80 -2.89 7.60 -0.86
C VAL A 80 -2.18 6.43 -1.55
N PHE A 81 -2.51 5.19 -1.18
CA PHE A 81 -2.01 3.99 -1.83
C PHE A 81 -2.41 3.93 -3.30
N LYS A 82 -3.66 4.24 -3.64
CA LYS A 82 -4.15 4.26 -5.02
C LYS A 82 -3.44 5.30 -5.88
N ALA A 83 -3.19 6.48 -5.32
CA ALA A 83 -2.50 7.56 -6.02
C ALA A 83 -1.02 7.26 -6.35
N SER A 84 -0.37 6.32 -5.66
CA SER A 84 1.09 6.15 -5.75
C SER A 84 1.61 4.72 -5.90
N GLY A 85 0.84 3.71 -5.47
CA GLY A 85 1.25 2.31 -5.44
C GLY A 85 0.37 1.36 -6.26
N GLN A 86 -0.87 1.74 -6.60
CA GLN A 86 -1.78 0.85 -7.34
C GLN A 86 -1.32 0.57 -8.78
N GLN A 87 -0.58 1.48 -9.41
CA GLN A 87 0.02 1.27 -10.74
C GLN A 87 1.07 0.14 -10.77
N GLN A 88 1.61 -0.24 -9.62
CA GLN A 88 2.62 -1.30 -9.51
C GLN A 88 1.98 -2.68 -9.22
N LEU A 89 0.67 -2.72 -8.97
CA LEU A 89 -0.07 -3.95 -8.74
C LEU A 89 -0.64 -4.50 -10.07
N PRO A 90 -0.77 -5.83 -10.20
CA PRO A 90 -1.59 -6.43 -11.25
C PRO A 90 -3.04 -5.94 -11.16
N ASP A 91 -3.74 -5.85 -12.30
CA ASP A 91 -5.13 -5.41 -12.38
C ASP A 91 -6.08 -6.21 -11.48
N THR A 92 -5.78 -7.48 -11.24
CA THR A 92 -6.56 -8.34 -10.33
C THR A 92 -6.43 -7.94 -8.88
N GLU A 93 -5.25 -7.50 -8.44
CA GLU A 93 -5.00 -7.08 -7.06
C GLU A 93 -5.42 -5.62 -6.84
N SER A 94 -5.30 -4.78 -7.86
CA SER A 94 -5.82 -3.41 -7.82
C SER A 94 -7.35 -3.39 -7.66
N ALA A 95 -8.07 -4.30 -8.34
CA ALA A 95 -9.52 -4.46 -8.18
C ALA A 95 -9.93 -4.90 -6.76
N LYS A 96 -9.13 -5.73 -6.09
CA LYS A 96 -9.37 -6.11 -4.69
C LYS A 96 -9.19 -4.95 -3.73
N VAL A 97 -8.21 -4.07 -3.98
CA VAL A 97 -8.01 -2.84 -3.21
C VAL A 97 -9.21 -1.91 -3.35
N ASP A 98 -9.72 -1.76 -4.59
CA ASP A 98 -10.93 -0.97 -4.85
C ASP A 98 -12.16 -1.56 -4.16
N GLN A 99 -12.31 -2.89 -4.19
CA GLN A 99 -13.37 -3.60 -3.49
C GLN A 99 -13.27 -3.44 -1.97
N ALA A 100 -12.07 -3.54 -1.39
CA ALA A 100 -11.84 -3.32 0.04
C ALA A 100 -12.19 -1.88 0.45
N GLN A 101 -11.85 -0.90 -0.39
CA GLN A 101 -12.22 0.49 -0.17
C GLN A 101 -13.73 0.69 -0.20
N GLN A 102 -14.43 0.06 -1.15
CA GLN A 102 -15.89 0.14 -1.24
C GLN A 102 -16.55 -0.49 -0.01
N LEU A 103 -16.05 -1.64 0.46
CA LEU A 103 -16.53 -2.29 1.69
C LEU A 103 -16.34 -1.40 2.92
N LEU A 104 -15.22 -0.67 3.02
CA LEU A 104 -15.00 0.30 4.09
C LEU A 104 -15.97 1.49 4.01
N LYS A 105 -16.26 2.02 2.82
CA LYS A 105 -17.28 3.07 2.63
C LYS A 105 -18.66 2.60 3.06
N ASP A 106 -19.00 1.37 2.72
CA ASP A 106 -20.23 0.74 3.16
C ASP A 106 -20.27 0.55 4.68
N THR A 107 -19.17 0.13 5.31
CA THR A 107 -19.04 0.06 6.78
C THR A 107 -19.28 1.42 7.42
N LEU A 108 -18.78 2.51 6.83
CA LEU A 108 -19.02 3.87 7.32
C LEU A 108 -20.51 4.26 7.25
N GLY A 109 -21.20 3.88 6.18
CA GLY A 109 -22.63 4.12 6.00
C GLY A 109 -23.53 3.27 6.93
N LEU A 110 -23.04 2.09 7.34
CA LEU A 110 -23.74 1.17 8.24
C LEU A 110 -23.44 1.40 9.72
N ALA A 111 -22.28 1.96 10.05
CA ALA A 111 -21.94 2.31 11.43
C ALA A 111 -22.97 3.33 11.94
N PRO A 112 -23.76 3.00 12.98
CA PRO A 112 -24.80 3.89 13.47
C PRO A 112 -24.18 5.24 13.87
N ASN A 113 -24.83 6.36 13.49
CA ASN A 113 -24.74 7.58 14.29
C ASN A 113 -25.17 7.14 15.70
N ALA A 114 -24.43 7.52 16.74
CA ALA A 114 -24.46 6.94 18.09
C ALA A 114 -25.84 6.93 18.84
N THR A 115 -26.96 7.10 18.15
CA THR A 115 -28.30 7.35 18.66
C THR A 115 -29.38 6.37 18.20
N ALA A 116 -29.11 5.34 17.39
CA ALA A 116 -30.16 4.44 16.91
C ALA A 116 -30.00 3.01 17.46
N ALA A 117 -30.69 2.71 18.56
CA ALA A 117 -30.89 1.33 19.01
C ALA A 117 -31.78 0.59 18.01
N ALA A 118 -31.19 -0.32 17.22
CA ALA A 118 -31.93 -1.13 16.26
C ALA A 118 -32.52 -2.40 16.92
N PRO A 119 -33.75 -2.80 16.56
CA PRO A 119 -34.39 -4.00 17.10
C PRO A 119 -33.75 -5.29 16.55
N SER A 120 -34.08 -6.41 17.19
CA SER A 120 -33.51 -7.76 17.08
C SER A 120 -33.67 -8.48 15.72
N GLY A 121 -33.22 -7.85 14.64
CA GLY A 121 -32.84 -8.47 13.38
C GLY A 121 -31.31 -8.40 13.16
N ALA A 122 -30.80 -8.86 12.02
CA ALA A 122 -29.39 -8.72 11.64
C ALA A 122 -28.98 -7.25 11.78
N ARG A 123 -28.19 -6.92 12.82
CA ARG A 123 -27.94 -5.52 13.16
C ARG A 123 -27.09 -4.93 12.04
N PRO A 124 -27.30 -3.64 11.68
CA PRO A 124 -26.42 -2.96 10.73
C PRO A 124 -24.95 -3.01 11.17
N GLU A 125 -24.70 -3.14 12.46
CA GLU A 125 -23.39 -3.36 13.08
C GLU A 125 -22.75 -4.70 12.71
N ASP A 126 -23.53 -5.79 12.71
CA ASP A 126 -23.04 -7.14 12.34
C ASP A 126 -22.64 -7.16 10.85
N GLN A 127 -23.40 -6.44 10.01
CA GLN A 127 -23.07 -6.25 8.60
C GLN A 127 -21.84 -5.35 8.42
N ALA A 128 -21.72 -4.28 9.20
CA ALA A 128 -20.55 -3.41 9.20
C ALA A 128 -19.28 -4.17 9.61
N GLU A 129 -19.38 -5.04 10.61
CA GLU A 129 -18.29 -5.92 11.05
C GLU A 129 -17.89 -6.89 9.94
N ALA A 130 -18.85 -7.60 9.34
CA ALA A 130 -18.60 -8.55 8.27
C ALA A 130 -17.93 -7.88 7.06
N LYS A 131 -18.36 -6.66 6.69
CA LYS A 131 -17.73 -5.87 5.62
C LYS A 131 -16.32 -5.42 5.97
N ALA A 132 -16.08 -4.96 7.20
CA ALA A 132 -14.74 -4.59 7.66
C ALA A 132 -13.79 -5.80 7.66
N LEU A 133 -14.27 -6.98 8.10
CA LEU A 133 -13.50 -8.21 8.06
C LEU A 133 -13.17 -8.62 6.62
N ASN A 134 -14.15 -8.55 5.71
CA ASN A 134 -13.93 -8.87 4.30
C ASN A 134 -12.92 -7.91 3.65
N ALA A 135 -13.01 -6.60 3.94
CA ALA A 135 -12.01 -5.62 3.52
C ALA A 135 -10.59 -5.97 4.03
N ALA A 136 -10.45 -6.33 5.31
CA ALA A 136 -9.16 -6.74 5.88
C ALA A 136 -8.59 -8.01 5.23
N ASN A 137 -9.46 -8.94 4.84
CA ASN A 137 -9.06 -10.18 4.15
C ASN A 137 -8.57 -9.89 2.73
N LEU A 138 -9.30 -9.09 1.96
CA LEU A 138 -8.88 -8.66 0.62
C LEU A 138 -7.53 -7.92 0.66
N LEU A 139 -7.34 -6.99 1.59
CA LEU A 139 -6.04 -6.32 1.78
C LEU A 139 -4.93 -7.30 2.19
N GLY A 140 -5.27 -8.34 2.96
CA GLY A 140 -4.36 -9.41 3.33
C GLY A 140 -3.95 -10.28 2.13
N GLU A 141 -4.87 -10.56 1.21
CA GLU A 141 -4.57 -11.26 -0.04
C GLU A 141 -3.63 -10.45 -0.94
N VAL A 142 -3.93 -9.16 -1.12
CA VAL A 142 -3.09 -8.24 -1.91
C VAL A 142 -1.69 -8.15 -1.31
N TYR A 143 -1.59 -8.07 0.02
CA TYR A 143 -0.31 -8.08 0.72
C TYR A 143 0.51 -9.36 0.46
N ARG A 144 -0.13 -10.54 0.49
CA ARG A 144 0.53 -11.83 0.21
C ARG A 144 0.91 -11.98 -1.26
N ALA A 145 0.08 -11.46 -2.17
CA ALA A 145 0.32 -11.50 -3.60
C ALA A 145 1.43 -10.54 -4.05
N THR A 146 1.72 -9.50 -3.25
CA THR A 146 2.85 -8.60 -3.49
C THR A 146 4.16 -9.36 -3.23
N PRO A 147 5.06 -9.54 -4.22
CA PRO A 147 6.29 -10.33 -4.06
C PRO A 147 7.24 -9.73 -3.01
N GLU A 148 8.01 -10.59 -2.35
CA GLU A 148 9.03 -10.20 -1.36
C GLU A 148 10.18 -9.46 -2.06
N PRO A 149 10.85 -8.49 -1.39
CA PRO A 149 12.00 -7.79 -1.94
C PRO A 149 13.20 -8.70 -2.20
#